data_AF-A0A6L6JLY8-F1
#
_entry.id   AF-A0A6L6JLY8-F1
#
_cell.length_a   1.000
_cell.length_b   1.000
_cell.length_c   1.000
_cell.angle_alpha   90.00
_cell.angle_beta   90.00
_cell.angle_gamma   90.00
#
_symmetry.space_group_name_H-M   'P 1'
#
loop_
_entity.id
_entity.type
_entity.pdbx_description
1 polymer ?
#
loop_
_entity_poly.entity_id
_entity_poly.type
_entity_poly.pdbx_seq_one_letter_code
_entity_poly.pdbx_strand_id
1 'polypeptide(L)'
;MGFCDEIQSQVTAEIIVAQAGNLDLIAFDNDIERAAFALKAMSHPLRLKILCAVGEKELSVQDIVDCVGTTQSNVSQHLAKLRDKEILASRRDANRIYYRVNDERTLRLIEMMRDVFCSAKQH
;
A
#
# COMPACT_ATOMS: atom_id res chain seq x y z
N MET A 1 -8.51 -36.20 54.58
CA MET A 1 -8.58 -34.73 54.47
C MET A 1 -7.20 -34.29 53.97
N GLY A 2 -7.10 -33.76 52.75
CA GLY A 2 -5.82 -33.32 52.18
C GLY A 2 -5.38 -33.96 50.85
N PHE A 3 -6.30 -34.50 50.03
CA PHE A 3 -6.02 -34.93 48.65
C PHE A 3 -6.77 -34.09 47.60
N CYS A 4 -7.20 -32.87 47.99
CA CYS A 4 -7.84 -31.90 47.09
C CYS A 4 -7.03 -30.60 46.90
N ASP A 5 -5.98 -30.34 47.69
CA ASP A 5 -5.24 -29.07 47.61
C ASP A 5 -4.09 -29.09 46.57
N GLU A 6 -3.66 -30.27 46.10
CA GLU A 6 -2.55 -30.38 45.14
C GLU A 6 -2.96 -30.29 43.67
N ILE A 7 -4.26 -30.40 43.37
CA ILE A 7 -4.79 -30.18 42.00
C ILE A 7 -5.15 -28.70 41.76
N GLN A 8 -5.27 -27.87 42.81
CA GLN A 8 -5.47 -26.42 42.65
C GLN A 8 -4.17 -25.62 42.43
N SER A 9 -2.99 -26.23 42.60
CA SER A 9 -1.71 -25.58 42.28
C SER A 9 -1.21 -25.86 40.84
N GLN A 10 -1.85 -26.76 40.10
CA GLN A 10 -1.44 -27.13 38.74
C GLN A 10 -2.34 -26.56 37.63
N VAL A 11 -3.44 -25.86 37.96
CA VAL A 11 -4.33 -25.24 36.97
C VAL A 11 -4.03 -23.74 36.74
N THR A 12 -3.05 -23.16 37.44
CA THR A 12 -2.69 -21.73 37.30
C THR A 12 -1.39 -21.47 36.51
N ALA A 13 -0.84 -22.47 35.79
CA ALA A 13 0.38 -22.32 35.01
C ALA A 13 0.25 -22.52 33.48
N GLU A 14 -0.92 -22.93 32.97
CA GLU A 14 -1.13 -23.19 31.53
C GLU A 14 -1.98 -22.13 30.79
N ILE A 15 -2.16 -20.93 31.37
CA ILE A 15 -2.98 -19.87 30.75
C ILE A 15 -2.13 -18.68 30.21
N ILE A 16 -0.79 -18.75 30.24
CA ILE A 16 0.05 -17.58 29.91
C ILE A 16 0.65 -17.57 28.48
N VAL A 17 0.61 -18.65 27.69
CA VAL A 17 1.38 -18.69 26.41
C VAL A 17 0.53 -18.55 25.13
N ALA A 18 -0.80 -18.49 25.19
CA ALA A 18 -1.65 -18.44 23.98
C ALA A 18 -2.17 -17.05 23.56
N GLN A 19 -1.67 -15.95 24.14
CA GLN A 19 -2.15 -14.59 23.81
C GLN A 19 -1.04 -13.56 23.52
N ALA A 20 0.14 -14.00 23.07
CA ALA A 20 1.16 -13.07 22.55
C ALA A 20 0.92 -12.67 21.08
N GLY A 21 0.04 -13.37 20.35
CA GLY A 21 -0.13 -13.19 18.91
C GLY A 21 -1.20 -12.18 18.46
N ASN A 22 -1.94 -11.54 19.39
CA ASN A 22 -3.08 -10.68 19.03
C ASN A 22 -3.05 -9.27 19.67
N LEU A 23 -2.08 -9.00 20.56
CA LEU A 23 -1.95 -7.69 21.22
C LEU A 23 -1.20 -6.67 20.34
N ASP A 24 -0.41 -7.16 19.38
CA ASP A 24 0.34 -6.35 18.40
C ASP A 24 -0.50 -5.88 17.21
N LEU A 25 -1.83 -6.08 17.18
CA LEU A 25 -2.70 -5.46 16.17
C LEU A 25 -3.37 -4.18 16.69
N ILE A 26 -3.46 -4.00 18.01
CA ILE A 26 -4.30 -2.96 18.64
C ILE A 26 -3.51 -1.66 18.86
N ALA A 27 -2.17 -1.71 18.87
CA ALA A 27 -1.31 -0.51 18.84
C ALA A 27 -1.26 0.18 17.46
N PHE A 28 -1.99 -0.37 16.47
CA PHE A 28 -1.86 -0.04 15.05
C PHE A 28 -3.10 0.58 14.42
N ASP A 29 -4.14 0.99 15.17
CA ASP A 29 -5.35 1.56 14.56
C ASP A 29 -5.03 2.71 13.59
N ASN A 30 -4.09 3.59 13.96
CA ASN A 30 -3.64 4.66 13.05
C ASN A 30 -2.89 4.12 11.82
N ASP A 31 -2.05 3.11 11.97
CA ASP A 31 -1.30 2.54 10.85
C ASP A 31 -2.21 1.72 9.92
N ILE A 32 -3.19 1.01 10.47
CA ILE A 32 -4.24 0.31 9.72
C ILE A 32 -5.13 1.31 8.99
N GLU A 33 -5.53 2.41 9.63
CA GLU A 33 -6.28 3.50 8.98
C GLU A 33 -5.47 4.14 7.85
N ARG A 34 -4.18 4.42 8.07
CA ARG A 34 -3.27 4.95 7.05
C ARG A 34 -3.12 3.99 5.88
N ALA A 35 -2.94 2.70 6.16
CA ALA A 35 -2.87 1.66 5.14
C ALA A 35 -4.18 1.56 4.35
N ALA A 36 -5.33 1.51 5.02
CA ALA A 36 -6.64 1.46 4.39
C ALA A 36 -6.90 2.69 3.52
N PHE A 37 -6.49 3.88 3.98
CA PHE A 37 -6.62 5.12 3.23
C PHE A 37 -5.75 5.12 1.97
N ALA A 38 -4.49 4.68 2.07
CA ALA A 38 -3.60 4.54 0.93
C ALA A 38 -4.15 3.50 -0.07
N LEU A 39 -4.56 2.32 0.40
CA LEU A 39 -5.15 1.27 -0.43
C LEU A 39 -6.42 1.75 -1.14
N LYS A 40 -7.30 2.49 -0.45
CA LYS A 40 -8.49 3.11 -1.04
C LYS A 40 -8.15 4.17 -2.09
N ALA A 41 -7.06 4.90 -1.88
CA ALA A 41 -6.55 5.85 -2.84
C ALA A 41 -5.87 5.18 -4.05
N MET A 42 -5.47 3.91 -3.96
CA MET A 42 -4.91 3.14 -5.08
C MET A 42 -5.97 2.31 -5.82
N SER A 43 -7.01 1.81 -5.13
CA SER A 43 -8.00 0.83 -5.63
C SER A 43 -8.94 1.34 -6.74
N HIS A 44 -8.38 1.63 -7.91
CA HIS A 44 -9.13 1.90 -9.14
C HIS A 44 -8.30 1.40 -10.33
N PRO A 45 -8.90 0.75 -11.34
CA PRO A 45 -8.15 0.14 -12.43
C PRO A 45 -7.14 1.08 -13.10
N LEU A 46 -7.56 2.32 -13.42
CA LEU A 46 -6.66 3.30 -14.03
C LEU A 46 -5.56 3.79 -13.08
N ARG A 47 -5.82 3.91 -11.77
CA ARG A 47 -4.79 4.32 -10.80
C ARG A 47 -3.72 3.23 -10.67
N LEU A 48 -4.15 1.97 -10.58
CA LEU A 48 -3.21 0.84 -10.57
C LEU A 48 -2.38 0.80 -11.86
N LYS A 49 -2.99 1.01 -13.03
CA LYS A 49 -2.25 1.09 -14.29
C LYS A 49 -1.22 2.23 -14.30
N ILE A 50 -1.59 3.42 -13.81
CA ILE A 50 -0.67 4.56 -13.65
C ILE A 50 0.50 4.19 -12.72
N LEU A 51 0.23 3.61 -11.56
CA LEU A 51 1.25 3.23 -10.58
C LEU A 51 2.20 2.17 -11.15
N CYS A 52 1.69 1.19 -11.90
CA CYS A 52 2.51 0.22 -12.60
C CYS A 52 3.38 0.85 -13.71
N ALA A 53 2.86 1.86 -14.41
CA ALA A 53 3.60 2.56 -15.46
C ALA A 53 4.73 3.43 -14.87
N VAL A 54 4.44 4.19 -13.81
CA VAL A 54 5.41 5.05 -13.11
C VAL A 54 6.50 4.19 -12.45
N GLY A 55 6.11 3.26 -11.57
CA GLY A 55 7.04 2.38 -10.86
C GLY A 55 8.22 3.14 -10.23
N GLU A 56 9.44 2.65 -10.46
CA GLU A 56 10.69 3.28 -9.99
C GLU A 56 11.10 4.52 -10.80
N LYS A 57 10.46 4.75 -11.95
CA LYS A 57 10.82 5.82 -12.88
C LYS A 57 9.99 7.06 -12.63
N GLU A 58 10.50 8.17 -13.13
CA GLU A 58 9.75 9.41 -13.19
C GLU A 58 9.23 9.62 -14.62
N LEU A 59 7.92 9.87 -14.76
CA LEU A 59 7.26 9.99 -16.06
C LEU A 59 6.50 11.31 -16.18
N SER A 60 6.50 11.91 -17.37
CA SER A 60 5.63 13.05 -17.63
C SER A 60 4.18 12.63 -17.81
N VAL A 61 3.25 13.58 -17.71
CA VAL A 61 1.82 13.32 -17.96
C VAL A 61 1.60 12.68 -19.34
N GLN A 62 2.33 13.11 -20.36
CA GLN A 62 2.21 12.55 -21.71
C GLN A 62 2.69 11.11 -21.77
N ASP A 63 3.86 10.80 -21.18
CA ASP A 63 4.39 9.42 -21.17
C ASP A 63 3.42 8.47 -20.45
N ILE A 64 2.77 8.94 -19.37
CA ILE A 64 1.75 8.17 -18.65
C ILE A 64 0.54 7.94 -19.55
N VAL A 65 0.02 8.98 -20.22
CA VAL A 65 -1.10 8.89 -21.17
C VAL A 65 -0.84 7.81 -22.22
N ASP A 66 0.35 7.82 -22.80
CA ASP A 66 0.77 6.87 -23.83
C ASP A 66 0.83 5.44 -23.28
N CYS A 67 1.31 5.26 -22.05
CA CYS A 67 1.35 3.95 -21.39
C CYS A 67 -0.05 3.40 -21.03
N VAL A 68 -0.95 4.26 -20.54
CA VAL A 68 -2.23 3.81 -19.98
C VAL A 68 -3.36 3.72 -21.00
N GLY A 69 -3.24 4.45 -22.11
CA GLY A 69 -4.16 4.41 -23.26
C GLY A 69 -5.48 5.13 -23.03
N THR A 70 -5.48 6.31 -22.40
CA THR A 70 -6.69 7.14 -22.22
C THR A 70 -6.37 8.63 -22.35
N THR A 71 -7.38 9.48 -22.38
CA THR A 71 -7.21 10.94 -22.51
C THR A 71 -6.38 11.57 -21.38
N GLN A 72 -5.67 12.65 -21.72
CA GLN A 72 -4.89 13.45 -20.76
C GLN A 72 -5.73 14.01 -19.61
N SER A 73 -6.97 14.46 -19.87
CA SER A 73 -7.86 14.96 -18.82
C SER A 73 -8.18 13.88 -17.80
N ASN A 74 -8.48 12.65 -18.27
CA ASN A 74 -8.76 11.52 -17.39
C ASN A 74 -7.52 11.16 -16.54
N VAL A 75 -6.34 11.05 -17.17
CA VAL A 75 -5.08 10.79 -16.46
C VAL A 75 -4.80 11.88 -15.42
N SER A 76 -4.94 13.16 -15.79
CA SER A 76 -4.65 14.28 -14.91
C SER A 76 -5.54 14.30 -13.66
N GLN A 77 -6.82 13.94 -13.81
CA GLN A 77 -7.73 13.81 -12.66
C GLN A 77 -7.30 12.70 -11.70
N HIS A 78 -6.83 11.56 -12.22
CA HIS A 78 -6.33 10.48 -11.38
C HIS A 78 -4.97 10.79 -10.74
N LEU A 79 -4.08 11.47 -11.46
CA LEU A 79 -2.79 11.95 -10.92
C LEU A 79 -3.00 12.95 -9.79
N ALA A 80 -3.94 13.88 -9.94
CA ALA A 80 -4.30 14.82 -8.86
C ALA A 80 -4.75 14.05 -7.62
N LYS A 81 -5.68 13.10 -7.75
CA LYS A 81 -6.15 12.28 -6.62
C LYS A 81 -5.02 11.49 -5.94
N LEU A 82 -4.09 10.93 -6.70
CA LEU A 82 -2.95 10.18 -6.14
C LEU A 82 -1.96 11.11 -5.43
N ARG A 83 -1.71 12.31 -5.98
CA ARG A 83 -0.85 13.33 -5.38
C ARG A 83 -1.46 13.92 -4.11
N ASP A 84 -2.76 14.22 -4.11
CA ASP A 84 -3.48 14.75 -2.94
C ASP A 84 -3.54 13.73 -1.78
N LYS A 85 -3.22 12.46 -2.06
CA LYS A 85 -3.11 11.36 -1.09
C LYS A 85 -1.66 10.99 -0.80
N GLU A 86 -0.72 11.79 -1.27
CA GLU A 86 0.73 11.64 -1.06
C GLU A 86 1.28 10.30 -1.58
N ILE A 87 0.60 9.64 -2.51
CA ILE A 87 1.09 8.41 -3.15
C ILE A 87 2.09 8.76 -4.25
N LEU A 88 1.82 9.84 -4.98
CA LEU A 88 2.70 10.37 -6.01
C LEU A 88 3.22 11.75 -5.61
N ALA A 89 4.49 12.00 -5.88
CA ALA A 89 5.06 13.33 -5.91
C ALA A 89 5.06 13.84 -7.36
N SER A 90 5.09 15.16 -7.51
CA SER A 90 5.25 15.80 -8.82
C SER A 90 6.34 16.87 -8.79
N ARG A 91 7.11 16.96 -9.87
CA ARG A 91 8.01 18.10 -10.11
C ARG A 91 7.70 18.75 -11.46
N ARG A 92 7.94 20.06 -11.55
CA ARG A 92 7.87 20.78 -12.83
C ARG A 92 9.28 20.99 -13.36
N ASP A 93 9.47 20.68 -14.64
CA ASP A 93 10.72 20.89 -15.36
C ASP A 93 10.37 21.56 -16.70
N ALA A 94 10.76 22.83 -16.82
CA ALA A 94 10.30 23.76 -17.84
C ALA A 94 8.76 23.74 -18.01
N ASN A 95 8.28 23.26 -19.16
CA ASN A 95 6.86 23.20 -19.52
C ASN A 95 6.23 21.82 -19.29
N ARG A 96 6.95 20.87 -18.68
CA ARG A 96 6.46 19.51 -18.40
C ARG A 96 6.33 19.28 -16.90
N ILE A 97 5.31 18.52 -16.51
CA ILE A 97 5.12 18.03 -15.15
C ILE A 97 5.42 16.54 -15.15
N TYR A 98 6.27 16.14 -14.22
CA TYR A 98 6.75 14.79 -14.01
C TYR A 98 6.21 14.23 -12.70
N TYR A 99 5.90 12.94 -12.67
CA TYR A 99 5.37 12.22 -11.53
C TYR A 99 6.26 11.03 -11.19
N ARG A 100 6.43 10.79 -9.89
CA ARG A 100 7.12 9.63 -9.31
C ARG A 100 6.37 9.13 -8.09
N VAL A 101 6.59 7.88 -7.69
CA VAL A 101 6.11 7.38 -6.39
C VAL A 101 6.77 8.19 -5.27
N ASN A 102 5.97 8.61 -4.29
CA ASN A 102 6.39 9.59 -3.28
C ASN A 102 7.47 9.04 -2.32
N ASP A 103 7.36 7.78 -1.94
CA ASP A 103 8.27 7.13 -1.00
C ASP A 103 8.54 5.65 -1.34
N GLU A 104 9.64 5.14 -0.78
CA GLU A 104 10.14 3.79 -1.06
C GLU A 104 9.23 2.66 -0.53
N ARG A 105 8.49 2.88 0.57
CA ARG A 105 7.59 1.85 1.12
C ARG A 105 6.39 1.65 0.19
N THR A 106 5.85 2.75 -0.33
CA THR A 106 4.77 2.72 -1.33
C THR A 106 5.24 2.08 -2.64
N LEU A 107 6.47 2.37 -3.06
CA LEU A 107 7.06 1.75 -4.27
C LEU A 107 7.15 0.23 -4.13
N ARG A 108 7.67 -0.29 -3.02
CA ARG A 108 7.72 -1.74 -2.75
C ARG A 108 6.34 -2.38 -2.76
N LEU A 109 5.31 -1.71 -2.23
CA LEU A 109 3.94 -2.22 -2.28
C LEU A 109 3.43 -2.33 -3.72
N ILE A 110 3.73 -1.35 -4.57
CA ILE A 110 3.37 -1.35 -6.00
C ILE A 110 4.11 -2.48 -6.73
N GLU A 111 5.39 -2.70 -6.44
CA GLU A 111 6.18 -3.81 -6.99
C GLU A 111 5.58 -5.16 -6.62
N MET A 112 5.29 -5.39 -5.34
CA MET A 112 4.62 -6.61 -4.89
C MET A 112 3.26 -6.82 -5.58
N MET A 113 2.48 -5.75 -5.74
CA MET A 113 1.22 -5.82 -6.48
C MET A 113 1.45 -6.23 -7.95
N ARG A 114 2.47 -5.69 -8.60
CA ARG A 114 2.84 -6.07 -9.97
C ARG A 114 3.23 -7.55 -10.03
N ASP A 115 4.06 -8.01 -9.12
CA ASP A 115 4.53 -9.40 -9.09
C ASP A 115 3.37 -10.38 -8.88
N VAL A 116 2.39 -10.03 -8.06
CA VAL A 116 1.22 -10.88 -7.78
C VAL A 116 0.18 -10.86 -8.90
N PHE A 117 -0.11 -9.68 -9.47
CA PHE A 117 -1.30 -9.51 -10.33
C PHE A 117 -0.99 -9.24 -11.80
N CYS A 118 0.21 -8.76 -12.14
CA CYS A 118 0.59 -8.52 -13.52
C CYS A 118 1.27 -9.76 -14.08
N SER A 119 0.56 -10.50 -14.93
CA SER A 119 1.18 -11.56 -15.75
C SER A 119 2.32 -10.95 -16.55
N ALA A 120 3.53 -11.50 -16.42
CA ALA A 120 4.70 -11.00 -17.11
C ALA A 120 4.46 -10.88 -18.62
N LYS A 121 4.27 -9.65 -19.10
CA LYS A 121 4.68 -9.26 -20.45
C LYS A 121 5.81 -8.27 -20.29
N GLN A 122 6.98 -8.82 -20.03
CA GLN A 122 8.23 -8.12 -20.29
C GLN A 122 8.36 -8.08 -21.82
N HIS A 123 8.33 -6.88 -22.39
CA HIS A 123 8.78 -6.65 -23.75
C HIS A 123 10.30 -6.58 -23.78
#